data_AF-A0A2E7Z5X5-F1
#
_entry.id   AF-A0A2E7Z5X5-F1
#
_cell.length_a   1.000
_cell.length_b   1.000
_cell.length_c   1.000
_cell.angle_alpha   90.00
_cell.angle_beta   90.00
_cell.angle_gamma   90.00
#
_symmetry.space_group_name_H-M   'P 1'
#
loop_
_entity.id
_entity.type
_entity.pdbx_description
1 polymer ?
#
loop_
_entity_poly.entity_id
_entity_poly.type
_entity_poly.pdbx_seq_one_letter_code
_entity_poly.pdbx_strand_id
1 'polypeptide(L)' 'MSRRFLISILEVTRTAARAFVVLSFATIVIVVFGQVVSRFLFNAPFSWSEELARYLQVWLIMVGSAVCLRKGL' A
#
# COMPACT_ATOMS: atom_id res chain seq x y z
N MET A 1 -31.26 12.08 -12.88
CA MET A 1 -30.70 12.31 -11.52
C MET A 1 -29.72 11.21 -11.07
N SER A 2 -29.83 9.94 -11.50
CA SER A 2 -28.96 8.85 -11.00
C SER A 2 -27.51 8.79 -11.52
N ARG A 3 -27.21 9.32 -12.72
CA ARG A 3 -25.87 9.22 -13.32
C ARG A 3 -24.77 9.97 -12.56
N ARG A 4 -25.09 11.11 -11.94
CA ARG A 4 -24.11 11.92 -11.19
C ARG A 4 -23.67 11.23 -9.89
N PHE A 5 -24.58 10.54 -9.21
CA PHE A 5 -24.31 9.80 -7.99
C PHE A 5 -23.35 8.62 -8.23
N LEU A 6 -23.57 7.87 -9.32
CA LEU A 6 -22.70 6.76 -9.72
C LEU A 6 -21.26 7.23 -10.03
N ILE A 7 -21.11 8.39 -10.67
CA ILE A 7 -19.78 8.93 -11.03
C ILE A 7 -19.01 9.34 -9.76
N SER A 8 -19.64 10.02 -8.81
CA SER A 8 -18.98 10.38 -7.54
C SER A 8 -18.48 9.17 -6.76
N ILE A 9 -19.28 8.10 -6.67
CA ILE A 9 -18.86 6.86 -5.97
C ILE A 9 -17.63 6.24 -6.63
N LEU A 10 -17.61 6.18 -7.97
CA LEU A 10 -16.49 5.60 -8.71
C LEU A 10 -15.21 6.44 -8.59
N GLU A 11 -15.32 7.76 -8.54
CA GLU A 11 -14.17 8.67 -8.36
C GLU A 11 -13.57 8.59 -6.96
N VAL A 12 -14.43 8.57 -5.93
CA VAL A 12 -14.00 8.42 -4.53
C VAL A 12 -13.30 7.07 -4.34
N THR A 13 -13.93 5.98 -4.80
CA THR A 13 -13.37 4.62 -4.70
C THR A 13 -12.00 4.54 -5.41
N ARG A 14 -11.88 5.18 -6.58
CA ARG A 14 -10.61 5.21 -7.34
C ARG A 14 -9.52 5.99 -6.61
N THR A 15 -9.86 7.15 -6.08
CA THR A 15 -8.88 8.02 -5.41
C THR A 15 -8.42 7.39 -4.11
N ALA A 16 -9.33 6.82 -3.34
CA ALA A 16 -9.02 6.06 -2.13
C ALA A 16 -8.11 4.85 -2.42
N ALA A 17 -8.42 4.04 -3.44
CA ALA A 17 -7.60 2.89 -3.81
C ALA A 17 -6.17 3.29 -4.22
N ARG A 18 -6.02 4.39 -4.98
CA ARG A 18 -4.69 4.92 -5.37
C ARG A 18 -3.92 5.41 -4.16
N ALA A 19 -4.55 6.19 -3.28
CA ALA A 19 -3.92 6.69 -2.07
C ALA A 19 -3.45 5.53 -1.18
N PHE A 20 -4.30 4.50 -1.01
CA PHE A 20 -3.97 3.30 -0.25
C PHE A 20 -2.72 2.61 -0.79
N VAL A 21 -2.66 2.33 -2.10
CA VAL A 21 -1.49 1.67 -2.73
C VAL A 21 -0.21 2.47 -2.49
N VAL A 22 -0.24 3.79 -2.69
CA VAL A 22 0.93 4.66 -2.49
C VAL A 22 1.37 4.65 -1.03
N LEU A 23 0.43 4.76 -0.08
CA LEU A 23 0.72 4.75 1.35
C LEU A 23 1.26 3.40 1.83
N SER A 24 0.66 2.29 1.40
CA SER A 24 1.14 0.94 1.70
C SER A 24 2.55 0.73 1.17
N PHE A 25 2.83 1.17 -0.06
CA PHE A 25 4.17 1.05 -0.64
C PHE A 25 5.21 1.85 0.14
N ALA A 26 4.91 3.13 0.42
CA ALA A 26 5.80 3.99 1.20
C ALA A 26 6.07 3.41 2.59
N THR A 27 5.04 2.86 3.24
CA THR A 27 5.17 2.22 4.56
C THR A 27 6.08 1.01 4.51
N ILE A 28 5.91 0.11 3.53
CA ILE A 28 6.80 -1.06 3.36
C ILE A 28 8.26 -0.61 3.17
N VAL A 29 8.50 0.39 2.31
CA VAL A 29 9.85 0.92 2.07
C VAL A 29 10.47 1.44 3.36
N ILE A 30 9.76 2.27 4.12
CA ILE A 30 10.26 2.84 5.38
C ILE A 30 10.52 1.73 6.41
N VAL A 31 9.61 0.77 6.55
CA VAL A 31 9.71 -0.31 7.54
C VAL A 31 10.89 -1.24 7.23
N VAL A 32 11.02 -1.68 5.97
CA VAL A 32 12.12 -2.58 5.56
C VAL A 32 13.46 -1.84 5.61
N PHE A 33 13.50 -0.57 5.20
CA PHE A 33 14.71 0.24 5.33
C PHE A 33 15.10 0.45 6.80
N GLY A 34 14.12 0.76 7.66
CA GLY A 34 14.32 0.86 9.10
C GLY A 34 14.81 -0.44 9.72
N GLN A 35 14.29 -1.59 9.26
CA GLN A 35 14.74 -2.91 9.70
C GLN A 35 16.22 -3.16 9.32
N VAL A 36 16.63 -2.76 8.11
CA VAL A 36 18.03 -2.83 7.65
C VAL A 36 18.91 -1.95 8.55
N VAL A 37 18.55 -0.68 8.75
CA VAL A 37 19.29 0.26 9.62
C VAL A 37 19.37 -0.28 11.05
N SER A 38 18.27 -0.79 11.60
CA SER A 38 18.23 -1.37 12.96
C SER A 38 19.19 -2.55 13.10
N ARG A 39 19.24 -3.41 12.08
CA ARG A 39 20.13 -4.57 12.07
C ARG A 39 21.61 -4.16 12.05
N PHE A 40 21.97 -3.11 11.32
CA PHE A 40 23.36 -2.69 11.15
C PHE A 40 23.85 -1.71 12.24
N LEU A 41 22.99 -0.84 12.78
CA LEU A 41 23.38 0.15 13.80
C LEU A 41 23.06 -0.31 15.23
N PHE A 42 21.93 -0.98 15.43
CA PHE A 42 21.42 -1.30 16.77
C PHE A 42 21.55 -2.78 17.13
N ASN A 43 22.01 -3.62 16.18
CA ASN A 43 22.20 -5.08 16.32
C ASN A 43 20.96 -5.84 16.84
N ALA A 44 19.80 -5.20 16.83
CA ALA A 44 18.53 -5.69 17.33
C ALA A 44 17.49 -5.59 16.21
N PRO A 45 17.09 -6.71 15.59
CA PRO A 45 16.07 -6.71 14.56
C PRO A 45 14.67 -6.55 15.16
N PHE A 46 13.90 -5.57 14.68
CA PHE A 46 12.48 -5.45 15.00
C PHE A 46 11.70 -6.59 14.34
N SER A 47 11.25 -7.58 15.13
CA SER A 47 10.53 -8.76 14.61
C SER A 47 9.17 -8.42 13.99
N TRP A 48 8.46 -7.43 14.55
CA TRP A 48 7.15 -6.99 14.06
C TRP A 48 7.22 -6.32 12.67
N SER A 49 8.38 -5.78 12.29
CA SER A 49 8.56 -5.08 11.01
C SER A 49 8.39 -6.03 9.83
N GLU A 50 8.82 -7.28 9.97
CA GLU A 50 8.69 -8.29 8.91
C GLU A 50 7.23 -8.71 8.72
N GLU A 51 6.49 -8.91 9.81
CA GLU A 51 5.07 -9.25 9.79
C GLU A 51 4.25 -8.12 9.16
N LEU A 52 4.49 -6.87 9.59
CA LEU A 52 3.81 -5.69 9.05
C LEU A 52 4.07 -5.54 7.55
N ALA A 53 5.33 -5.67 7.11
CA ALA A 53 5.69 -5.58 5.69
C ALA A 53 4.97 -6.66 4.88
N ARG A 54 4.92 -7.90 5.37
CA ARG A 54 4.25 -9.01 4.69
C ARG A 54 2.74 -8.78 4.56
N TYR A 55 2.08 -8.35 5.63
CA TYR A 55 0.65 -8.05 5.57
C TYR A 55 0.35 -6.88 4.63
N LEU A 56 1.10 -5.79 4.71
CA LEU A 56 0.94 -4.65 3.80
C LEU A 56 1.22 -5.02 2.35
N GLN A 57 2.17 -5.92 2.09
CA GLN A 57 2.48 -6.36 0.75
C GLN A 57 1.34 -7.17 0.12
N VAL A 58 0.65 -8.02 0.88
CA VAL A 58 -0.55 -8.73 0.41
C VAL A 58 -1.64 -7.74 0.01
N TRP A 59 -1.94 -6.77 0.89
CA TRP A 59 -2.93 -5.73 0.61
C TRP A 59 -2.54 -4.85 -0.58
N LEU A 60 -1.26 -4.49 -0.69
CA LEU A 60 -0.72 -3.71 -1.79
C LEU A 60 -0.86 -4.45 -3.13
N ILE A 61 -0.58 -5.75 -3.20
CA ILE A 61 -0.73 -6.52 -4.44
C ILE A 61 -2.21 -6.65 -4.81
N MET A 62 -3.07 -6.95 -3.82
CA MET A 62 -4.50 -7.13 -4.08
C MET A 62 -5.17 -5.84 -4.59
N VAL A 63 -4.93 -4.70 -3.94
CA VAL A 63 -5.50 -3.41 -4.38
C VAL A 63 -4.72 -2.84 -5.57
N GLY A 64 -3.40 -2.98 -5.58
CA GLY A 64 -2.51 -2.49 -6.64
C GLY A 64 -2.77 -3.16 -7.98
N SER A 65 -3.01 -4.47 -8.02
CA SER A 65 -3.35 -5.19 -9.25
C SER A 65 -4.66 -4.68 -9.86
N ALA A 66 -5.69 -4.45 -9.04
CA ALA A 66 -6.96 -3.86 -9.49
C ALA A 66 -6.79 -2.42 -10.02
N VAL A 67 -5.92 -1.62 -9.41
CA VAL A 67 -5.60 -0.26 -9.89
C VAL A 67 -4.79 -0.30 -11.19
N CYS A 68 -3.84 -1.24 -11.32
CA CYS A 68 -3.00 -1.42 -12.51
C CYS A 68 -3.81 -1.91 -13.71
N LEU A 69 -4.68 -2.92 -13.58
CA LEU A 69 -5.56 -3.38 -14.66
C LEU A 69 -6.41 -2.27 -15.27
N ARG A 70 -6.74 -1.24 -14.49
CA ARG A 70 -7.53 -0.10 -14.96
C ARG A 70 -6.69 1.02 -15.58
N LYS A 71 -5.41 1.14 -15.21
CA LYS A 71 -4.47 2.08 -15.84
C LYS A 71 -3.83 1.49 -17.10
N GLY A 72 -3.89 0.17 -17.23
CA GLY A 72 -3.30 -0.65 -18.27
C GLY A 72 -1.80 -0.87 -18.07
N LEU A 73 -1.18 -2.03 -18.31
CA LEU A 73 -1.64 -3.24 -19.03
C LEU A 73 -2.73 -3.00 -20.08
#